data_AF-S0FQY7-F1
#
_entry.id   AF-S0FQY7-F1
#
_cell.length_a   1.000
_cell.length_b   1.000
_cell.length_c   1.000
_cell.angle_alpha   90.00
_cell.angle_beta   90.00
_cell.angle_gamma   90.00
#
_symmetry.space_group_name_H-M   'P 1'
#
loop_
_entity.id
_entity.type
_entity.pdbx_description
1 polymer ?
#
loop_
_entity_poly.entity_id
_entity_poly.type
_entity_poly.pdbx_seq_one_letter_code
_entity_poly.pdbx_strand_id
1 'polypeptide(L)' 'MFIVKANQPFHNEQRYITIGMDAFGRILVVIYTWLGDNIRIISARKTVRSEVKQYESGI' A
#
# COMPACT_ATOMS: atom_id res chain seq x y z
N MET A 1 3.18 -11.33 1.30
CA MET A 1 3.12 -10.04 0.60
C MET A 1 1.83 -10.04 -0.19
N PHE A 2 0.94 -9.09 0.07
CA PHE A 2 -0.36 -9.01 -0.61
C PHE A 2 -0.51 -7.61 -1.20
N ILE A 3 -1.07 -7.55 -2.41
CA ILE A 3 -1.30 -6.31 -3.14
C ILE A 3 -2.81 -6.12 -3.24
N VAL A 4 -3.27 -4.94 -2.86
CA VAL A 4 -4.67 -4.55 -2.95
C VAL A 4 -4.78 -3.24 -3.71
N LYS A 5 -5.77 -3.16 -4.59
CA LYS A 5 -6.09 -1.93 -5.32
C LYS A 5 -6.77 -0.96 -4.36
N ALA A 6 -6.25 0.25 -4.25
CA ALA A 6 -6.90 1.29 -3.44
C ALA A 6 -7.95 1.99 -4.28
N ASN A 7 -9.22 1.94 -3.84
CA ASN A 7 -10.28 2.71 -4.46
C ASN A 7 -10.34 4.10 -3.81
N GLN A 8 -9.72 5.10 -4.44
CA GLN A 8 -9.80 6.49 -3.99
C GLN A 8 -10.57 7.32 -5.03
N PRO A 9 -11.85 7.64 -4.78
CA PRO A 9 -12.73 8.26 -5.79
C PRO A 9 -12.31 9.68 -6.22
N PHE A 10 -11.42 10.33 -5.46
CA PHE A 10 -11.01 11.72 -5.69
C PHE A 10 -9.64 11.87 -6.38
N HIS A 11 -9.05 10.78 -6.85
CA HIS A 11 -7.75 10.82 -7.53
C HIS A 11 -7.83 10.16 -8.90
N ASN A 12 -7.35 10.87 -9.92
CA ASN A 12 -7.26 10.36 -11.30
C ASN A 12 -6.20 9.26 -11.47
N GLU A 13 -5.37 9.01 -10.44
CA GLU A 13 -4.28 8.04 -10.47
C GLU A 13 -4.68 6.77 -9.73
N GLN A 14 -4.60 5.62 -10.41
CA GLN A 14 -4.88 4.32 -9.80
C GLN A 14 -3.77 3.93 -8.82
N ARG A 15 -4.11 3.85 -7.54
CA ARG A 15 -3.16 3.50 -6.47
C ARG A 15 -3.24 2.03 -6.09
N TYR A 16 -2.10 1.52 -5.68
CA TYR A 16 -1.91 0.16 -5.20
C TYR A 16 -1.28 0.23 -3.83
N ILE A 17 -1.73 -0.64 -2.94
CA ILE A 17 -1.19 -0.80 -1.61
C ILE A 17 -0.60 -2.21 -1.54
N THR A 18 0.66 -2.29 -1.14
CA THR A 18 1.29 -3.56 -0.82
C THR A 18 1.61 -3.62 0.66
N ILE A 19 1.20 -4.71 1.28
CA ILE A 19 1.54 -5.02 2.67
C ILE A 19 2.55 -6.17 2.66
N GLY A 20 3.70 -5.89 3.23
CA GLY A 20 4.84 -6.80 3.32
C GLY A 20 5.45 -6.82 4.71
N MET A 21 6.35 -7.75 4.96
CA MET A 21 7.11 -7.85 6.19
C MET A 21 8.59 -7.69 5.85
N ASP A 22 9.33 -6.88 6.60
CA ASP A 22 10.78 -6.78 6.47
C ASP A 22 11.49 -8.00 7.09
N ALA A 23 12.81 -8.08 6.90
CA ALA A 23 13.63 -9.18 7.44
C ALA A 23 13.62 -9.27 8.98
N PHE A 24 13.14 -8.24 9.68
CA PHE A 24 13.06 -8.18 11.14
C PHE A 24 11.62 -8.41 11.66
N GLY A 25 10.71 -8.85 10.79
CA GLY A 25 9.33 -9.13 11.18
C GLY A 25 8.42 -7.90 11.27
N ARG A 26 8.87 -6.73 10.82
CA ARG A 26 8.09 -5.49 10.87
C ARG A 26 7.21 -5.37 9.65
N ILE A 27 5.96 -4.96 9.85
CA ILE A 27 5.02 -4.77 8.75
C ILE A 27 5.30 -3.42 8.07
N LEU A 28 5.39 -3.46 6.74
CA LEU A 28 5.55 -2.31 5.87
C LEU A 28 4.31 -2.18 4.98
N VAL A 29 3.84 -0.95 4.83
CA VAL A 29 2.82 -0.58 3.86
C VAL A 29 3.46 0.32 2.82
N VAL A 30 3.34 -0.07 1.56
CA VAL A 30 3.84 0.68 0.42
C VAL A 30 2.66 1.06 -0.46
N ILE A 31 2.47 2.35 -0.68
CA ILE A 31 1.49 2.91 -1.60
C ILE A 31 2.23 3.39 -2.83
N TYR A 32 1.81 2.93 -4.00
CA TYR A 32 2.43 3.28 -5.26
C TYR A 32 1.41 3.37 -6.39
N THR A 33 1.87 3.92 -7.50
CA THR A 33 1.14 3.91 -8.78
C THR A 33 2.05 3.39 -9.89
N TRP A 34 1.45 2.87 -10.95
CA TRP A 34 2.15 2.55 -12.19
C TRP A 34 2.23 3.78 -13.07
N LEU A 35 3.42 4.02 -13.62
CA LEU A 35 3.70 5.06 -14.61
C LEU A 35 4.30 4.39 -15.85
N GLY A 36 3.43 3.89 -16.72
CA GLY A 36 3.82 2.93 -17.76
C GLY A 36 4.35 1.67 -17.09
N ASP A 37 5.59 1.29 -17.42
CA ASP A 37 6.28 0.12 -16.86
C ASP A 37 7.03 0.41 -15.55
N ASN A 38 7.02 1.66 -15.07
CA ASN A 38 7.73 2.07 -13.87
C ASN A 38 6.81 2.17 -12.65
N ILE A 39 7.36 1.92 -11.47
CA ILE A 39 6.66 2.13 -10.20
C ILE A 39 7.07 3.48 -9.63
N ARG A 40 6.09 4.35 -9.37
CA ARG A 40 6.30 5.55 -8.55
C ARG A 40 5.78 5.29 -7.14
N ILE A 41 6.70 5.28 -6.18
CA ILE A 41 6.34 5.19 -4.76
C ILE A 41 5.72 6.53 -4.32
N ILE A 42 4.54 6.47 -3.74
CA ILE A 42 3.83 7.62 -3.16
C ILE A 42 4.08 7.68 -1.66
N SER A 43 4.07 6.53 -0.99
CA SER A 43 4.37 6.42 0.44
C SER A 43 4.95 5.06 0.77
N ALA A 44 5.94 5.01 1.66
CA ALA A 44 6.44 3.79 2.26
C ALA A 44 6.62 4.03 3.75
N ARG A 45 5.85 3.32 4.58
CA ARG A 45 5.90 3.51 6.03
C ARG A 45 5.88 2.17 6.77
N LYS A 46 6.57 2.16 7.91
CA LYS A 46 6.39 1.12 8.93
C LYS A 46 5.00 1.30 9.52
N THR A 47 4.26 0.21 9.62
CA THR A 47 2.92 0.23 10.17
C THR A 47 2.84 -0.66 11.41
N VAL A 48 1.93 -0.32 12.31
CA VAL A 48 1.53 -1.16 13.44
C VAL A 48 0.31 -2.00 13.06
N ARG A 49 0.16 -3.19 13.66
CA ARG A 49 -0.91 -4.15 13.31
C ARG A 49 -2.32 -3.56 13.30
N SER A 50 -2.59 -2.50 14.05
CA SER A 50 -3.89 -1.80 14.11
C SER A 50 -4.23 -1.05 12.82
N GLU A 51 -3.25 -0.45 12.15
CA GLU A 51 -3.46 0.26 10.86
C GLU A 51 -3.72 -0.74 9.71
N VAL A 52 -3.13 -1.93 9.75
CA VAL A 52 -3.33 -2.99 8.74
C VAL A 52 -4.81 -3.35 8.62
N LYS A 53 -5.52 -3.49 9.75
CA LYS A 53 -6.97 -3.76 9.76
C LYS A 53 -7.78 -2.66 9.09
N GLN A 54 -7.33 -1.41 9.20
CA GLN A 54 -8.02 -0.27 8.60
C GLN A 54 -7.87 -0.28 7.07
N TYR A 55 -6.75 -0.78 6.56
CA TYR A 55 -6.58 -1.06 5.13
C TYR A 55 -7.36 -2.28 4.69
N GLU A 56 -7.42 -3.36 5.48
CA GLU A 56 -8.25 -4.54 5.14
C GLU A 56 -9.76 -4.25 5.15
N SER A 57 -10.21 -3.31 6.00
CA SER A 57 -11.64 -2.99 6.17
C SER A 57 -12.12 -1.82 5.29
N GLY A 58 -11.21 -1.11 4.64
CA GLY A 58 -11.49 0.05 3.78
C GLY A 58 -11.37 -0.24 2.28
N ILE A 59 -11.37 -1.52 1.90
CA ILE A 59 -11.33 -2.05 0.52
C ILE A 59 -12.71 -2.62 0.18
#